data_AF-A0A930HVC5-F1
#
_entry.id   AF-A0A930HVC5-F1
#
_cell.length_a   1.000
_cell.length_b   1.000
_cell.length_c   1.000
_cell.angle_alpha   90.00
_cell.angle_beta   90.00
_cell.angle_gamma   90.00
#
_symmetry.space_group_name_H-M   'P 1'
#
loop_
_entity.id
_entity.type
_entity.pdbx_description
1 polymer ?
#
loop_
_entity_poly.entity_id
_entity_poly.type
_entity_poly.pdbx_seq_one_letter_code
_entity_poly.pdbx_strand_id
1 'polypeptide(L)'
;LLDSHSHLPFWTLSGQIALLVIRMVMLPIVLAWLVRGVMKSMGKTPHPPKKLTYLLWLSSLLFILGKSVSFVLKEGSEQVGLLIASFAVGLLACAIQFTLGSHLARRIGVEEVACRQSMGQKNTALTLWLCITFMHPLVAPGIAGYIAWQNFFLTYYMNRRSRLKG
;
A
#
# COMPACT_ATOMS: atom_id res chain seq x y z
N LEU A 1 -25.69 1.97 5.45
CA LEU A 1 -24.58 2.32 6.36
C LEU A 1 -24.06 3.75 6.16
N LEU A 2 -24.42 4.47 5.07
CA LEU A 2 -24.12 5.90 4.91
C LEU A 2 -25.12 6.84 5.63
N ASP A 3 -26.34 6.39 5.98
CA ASP A 3 -27.37 7.29 6.54
C ASP A 3 -27.34 7.45 8.06
N SER A 4 -26.62 6.62 8.82
CA SER A 4 -26.61 6.69 10.30
C SER A 4 -25.47 7.54 10.89
N HIS A 5 -24.55 8.04 10.05
CA HIS A 5 -23.37 8.80 10.49
C HIS A 5 -23.34 10.26 10.00
N SER A 6 -24.39 10.72 9.33
CA SER A 6 -24.52 12.07 8.74
C SER A 6 -24.49 13.21 9.76
N HIS A 7 -24.60 12.93 11.06
CA HIS A 7 -24.61 13.94 12.14
C HIS A 7 -23.40 13.87 13.08
N LEU A 8 -22.40 13.04 12.83
CA LEU A 8 -21.22 12.95 13.69
C LEU A 8 -20.13 13.96 13.25
N PRO A 9 -19.58 14.77 14.17
CA PRO A 9 -18.51 15.70 13.84
C PRO A 9 -17.29 14.95 13.30
N PHE A 10 -16.59 15.55 12.33
CA PHE A 10 -15.41 14.98 11.66
C PHE A 10 -14.38 14.37 12.63
N TRP A 11 -14.12 15.07 13.75
CA TRP A 11 -13.17 14.63 14.76
C TRP A 11 -13.58 13.34 15.48
N THR A 12 -14.88 13.14 15.70
CA THR A 12 -15.41 11.92 16.34
C THR A 12 -15.35 10.74 15.39
N LEU A 13 -15.69 10.95 14.12
CA LEU A 13 -15.59 9.92 13.08
C LEU A 13 -14.12 9.53 12.84
N SER A 14 -13.23 10.52 12.76
CA SER A 14 -11.78 10.32 12.62
C SER A 14 -11.20 9.54 13.81
N GLY A 15 -11.61 9.87 15.04
CA GLY A 15 -11.19 9.15 16.25
C GLY A 15 -11.65 7.70 16.28
N GLN A 16 -12.88 7.41 15.85
CA GLN A 16 -13.39 6.03 15.74
C GLN A 16 -12.63 5.21 14.69
N ILE A 17 -12.36 5.81 13.53
CA ILE A 17 -11.56 5.18 12.46
C ILE A 17 -10.14 4.91 12.98
N ALA A 18 -9.52 5.88 13.67
CA ALA A 18 -8.18 5.73 14.24
C ALA A 18 -8.11 4.57 15.25
N LEU A 19 -9.07 4.47 16.18
CA LEU A 19 -9.13 3.35 17.13
C LEU A 19 -9.32 2.01 16.44
N LEU A 20 -10.11 1.97 15.37
CA LEU A 20 -10.36 0.76 14.62
C LEU A 20 -9.12 0.30 13.84
N VAL A 21 -8.39 1.24 13.24
CA VAL A 21 -7.09 1.00 12.59
C VAL A 21 -6.06 0.52 13.61
N ILE A 22 -5.95 1.19 14.76
CA ILE A 22 -5.03 0.78 15.83
C ILE A 22 -5.35 -0.64 16.26
N ARG A 23 -6.61 -0.98 16.50
CA ARG A 23 -7.00 -2.36 16.87
C ARG A 23 -6.68 -3.39 15.78
N MET A 24 -6.93 -3.05 14.52
CA MET A 24 -6.65 -3.94 13.38
C MET A 24 -5.15 -4.21 13.18
N VAL A 25 -4.29 -3.24 13.51
CA VAL A 25 -2.82 -3.37 13.38
C VAL A 25 -2.18 -3.96 14.64
N MET A 26 -2.62 -3.54 15.83
CA MET A 26 -2.05 -4.00 17.10
C MET A 26 -2.36 -5.47 17.37
N LEU A 27 -3.55 -5.95 17.01
CA LEU A 27 -3.94 -7.35 17.21
C LEU A 27 -2.98 -8.35 16.53
N PRO A 28 -2.69 -8.26 15.22
CA PRO A 28 -1.75 -9.18 14.58
C PRO A 28 -0.32 -9.02 15.09
N ILE A 29 0.08 -7.81 15.54
CA ILE A 29 1.41 -7.60 16.14
C ILE A 29 1.51 -8.33 17.48
N VAL A 30 0.52 -8.15 18.37
CA VAL A 30 0.48 -8.81 19.68
C VAL A 30 0.43 -10.34 19.49
N LEU A 31 -0.41 -10.83 18.59
CA LEU A 31 -0.47 -12.26 18.24
C LEU A 31 0.87 -12.77 17.70
N ALA A 32 1.52 -12.03 16.80
CA ALA A 32 2.84 -12.39 16.30
C ALA A 32 3.89 -12.41 17.43
N TRP A 33 3.80 -11.50 18.39
CA TRP A 33 4.70 -11.44 19.55
C TRP A 33 4.47 -12.63 20.50
N LEU A 34 3.21 -12.98 20.78
CA LEU A 34 2.84 -14.16 21.55
C LEU A 34 3.36 -15.44 20.89
N VAL A 35 3.14 -15.59 19.58
CA VAL A 35 3.61 -16.73 18.80
C VAL A 35 5.14 -16.81 18.81
N ARG A 36 5.86 -15.68 18.72
CA ARG A 36 7.32 -15.63 18.86
C ARG A 36 7.77 -16.01 20.28
N GLY A 37 7.05 -15.57 21.31
CA GLY A 37 7.31 -15.92 22.71
C GLY A 37 7.15 -17.42 22.99
N VAL A 38 6.04 -18.01 22.53
CA VAL A 38 5.77 -19.45 22.63
C VAL A 38 6.82 -20.25 21.86
N MET A 39 7.13 -19.88 20.61
CA MET A 39 8.16 -20.58 19.82
C MET A 39 9.56 -20.48 20.45
N LYS A 40 9.93 -19.30 20.99
CA LYS A 40 11.19 -19.12 21.72
C LYS A 40 11.23 -19.99 22.99
N SER A 41 10.12 -20.09 23.72
CA SER A 41 9.99 -20.99 24.88
C SER A 41 10.12 -22.47 24.51
N MET A 42 9.77 -22.84 23.27
CA MET A 42 9.95 -24.18 22.73
C MET A 42 11.31 -24.39 22.04
N GLY A 43 12.24 -23.42 22.14
CA GLY A 43 13.57 -23.49 21.54
C GLY A 43 13.60 -23.41 20.01
N LYS A 44 12.50 -23.01 19.36
CA LYS A 44 12.38 -22.93 17.90
C LYS A 44 12.46 -21.48 17.42
N THR A 45 13.26 -21.23 16.39
CA THR A 45 13.30 -19.92 15.73
C THR A 45 12.14 -19.79 14.75
N PRO A 46 11.32 -18.72 14.82
CA PRO A 46 10.29 -18.44 13.85
C PRO A 46 10.89 -18.21 12.46
N HIS A 47 10.74 -19.18 11.56
CA HIS A 47 11.08 -19.03 10.14
C HIS A 47 9.80 -18.99 9.31
N PRO A 48 9.14 -17.83 9.19
CA PRO A 48 7.98 -17.72 8.30
C PRO A 48 8.42 -18.03 6.87
N PRO A 49 7.68 -18.88 6.14
CA PRO A 49 8.04 -19.25 4.77
C PRO A 49 7.95 -18.01 3.86
N LYS A 50 9.11 -17.51 3.41
CA LYS A 50 9.20 -16.34 2.51
C LYS A 50 8.36 -16.50 1.25
N LYS A 51 8.20 -17.74 0.76
CA LYS A 51 7.32 -18.08 -0.39
C LYS A 51 5.86 -17.72 -0.13
N LEU A 52 5.33 -17.97 1.07
CA LEU A 52 3.92 -17.71 1.37
C LEU A 52 3.63 -16.21 1.40
N THR A 53 4.48 -15.43 2.07
CA THR A 53 4.35 -13.96 2.08
C THR A 53 4.41 -13.39 0.68
N TYR A 54 5.31 -13.89 -0.16
CA TYR A 54 5.42 -13.47 -1.55
C TYR A 54 4.16 -13.82 -2.37
N LEU A 55 3.62 -15.04 -2.21
CA LEU A 55 2.40 -15.46 -2.90
C LEU A 55 1.17 -14.66 -2.48
N LEU A 56 0.99 -14.41 -1.18
CA LEU A 56 -0.11 -13.58 -0.65
C LEU A 56 -0.02 -12.14 -1.14
N TRP A 57 1.20 -11.62 -1.25
CA TRP A 57 1.44 -10.29 -1.81
C TRP A 57 1.11 -10.24 -3.31
N LEU A 58 1.56 -11.24 -4.08
CA LEU A 58 1.28 -11.35 -5.51
C LEU A 58 -0.22 -11.54 -5.79
N SER A 59 -0.91 -12.37 -5.00
CA SER A 59 -2.36 -12.57 -5.15
C SER A 59 -3.13 -11.28 -4.86
N SER A 60 -2.68 -10.47 -3.90
CA SER A 60 -3.26 -9.16 -3.62
C SER A 60 -3.11 -8.22 -4.82
N LEU A 61 -1.93 -8.22 -5.47
CA LEU A 61 -1.69 -7.44 -6.69
C LEU A 61 -2.61 -7.88 -7.85
N LEU A 62 -2.76 -9.19 -8.05
CA LEU A 62 -3.64 -9.76 -9.08
C LEU A 62 -5.11 -9.41 -8.83
N PHE A 63 -5.58 -9.50 -7.57
CA PHE A 63 -6.95 -9.15 -7.22
C PHE A 63 -7.25 -7.68 -7.50
N ILE A 64 -6.32 -6.79 -7.15
CA ILE A 64 -6.42 -5.35 -7.41
C ILE A 64 -6.49 -5.06 -8.92
N LEU A 65 -5.66 -5.73 -9.72
CA LEU A 65 -5.68 -5.60 -11.17
C LEU A 65 -6.99 -6.12 -11.76
N GLY A 66 -7.47 -7.27 -11.27
CA GLY A 66 -8.74 -7.87 -11.68
C GLY A 66 -9.93 -6.94 -11.41
N LYS A 67 -9.97 -6.31 -10.22
CA LYS A 67 -10.98 -5.29 -9.89
C LYS A 67 -10.94 -4.09 -10.83
N SER A 68 -9.74 -3.67 -11.23
CA SER A 68 -9.57 -2.56 -12.18
C SER A 68 -10.12 -2.92 -13.56
N VAL A 69 -9.84 -4.13 -14.06
CA VAL A 69 -10.39 -4.61 -15.34
C VAL A 69 -11.90 -4.81 -15.27
N SER A 70 -12.42 -5.38 -14.19
CA SER A 70 -13.87 -5.54 -14.01
C SER A 70 -14.62 -4.21 -13.98
N PHE A 71 -14.03 -3.16 -13.42
CA PHE A 71 -14.59 -1.80 -13.44
C PHE A 71 -14.64 -1.23 -14.87
N VAL A 72 -13.55 -1.36 -15.65
CA VAL A 72 -13.54 -0.95 -17.07
C VAL A 72 -14.65 -1.62 -17.88
N LEU A 73 -14.84 -2.93 -17.67
CA LEU A 73 -15.82 -3.72 -18.41
C LEU A 73 -17.27 -3.42 -18.02
N LYS A 74 -17.53 -3.00 -16.77
CA LYS A 74 -18.89 -2.75 -16.27
C LYS A 74 -19.39 -1.35 -16.61
N GLU A 75 -18.56 -0.32 -16.46
CA GLU A 75 -19.04 1.06 -16.55
C GLU A 75 -18.99 1.66 -17.96
N GLY A 76 -18.33 1.05 -18.95
CA GLY A 76 -18.27 1.60 -20.31
C GLY A 76 -17.61 2.99 -20.37
N SER A 77 -17.53 3.59 -21.56
CA SER A 77 -16.70 4.77 -21.89
C SER A 77 -16.84 6.00 -20.97
N GLU A 78 -17.92 6.13 -20.22
CA GLU A 78 -18.21 7.30 -19.37
C GLU A 78 -17.30 7.40 -18.13
N GLN A 79 -16.83 6.29 -17.55
CA GLN A 79 -16.01 6.32 -16.33
C GLN A 79 -14.59 5.76 -16.52
N VAL A 80 -14.27 5.23 -17.71
CA VAL A 80 -12.90 4.83 -18.07
C VAL A 80 -11.93 6.01 -17.96
N GLY A 81 -12.36 7.21 -18.37
CA GLY A 81 -11.56 8.42 -18.22
C GLY A 81 -11.23 8.71 -16.76
N LEU A 82 -12.19 8.50 -15.85
CA LEU A 82 -11.99 8.70 -14.43
C LEU A 82 -11.06 7.64 -13.82
N LEU A 83 -11.16 6.38 -14.25
CA LEU A 83 -10.24 5.32 -13.85
C LEU A 83 -8.80 5.64 -14.26
N ILE A 84 -8.60 6.05 -15.51
CA ILE A 84 -7.28 6.45 -16.03
C ILE A 84 -6.76 7.65 -15.27
N ALA A 85 -7.60 8.66 -15.00
CA ALA A 85 -7.23 9.81 -14.18
C ALA A 85 -6.79 9.39 -12.77
N SER A 86 -7.51 8.48 -12.12
CA SER A 86 -7.14 7.92 -10.81
C SER A 86 -5.79 7.19 -10.84
N PHE A 87 -5.55 6.38 -11.87
CA PHE A 87 -4.26 5.71 -12.07
C PHE A 87 -3.13 6.71 -12.35
N ALA A 88 -3.39 7.77 -13.10
CA ALA A 88 -2.45 8.84 -13.39
C ALA A 88 -2.11 9.66 -12.13
N VAL A 89 -3.08 9.92 -11.26
CA VAL A 89 -2.85 10.55 -9.95
C VAL A 89 -1.97 9.64 -9.08
N GLY A 90 -2.23 8.32 -9.06
CA GLY A 90 -1.37 7.35 -8.40
C GLY A 90 0.06 7.35 -8.93
N LEU A 91 0.22 7.43 -10.25
CA LEU A 91 1.52 7.57 -10.91
C LEU A 91 2.24 8.85 -10.49
N LEU A 92 1.55 10.00 -10.54
CA LEU A 92 2.10 11.30 -10.17
C LEU A 92 2.54 11.32 -8.70
N ALA A 93 1.70 10.83 -7.80
CA ALA A 93 2.04 10.72 -6.39
C ALA A 93 3.25 9.81 -6.16
N CYS A 94 3.36 8.69 -6.88
CA CYS A 94 4.51 7.81 -6.81
C CYS A 94 5.77 8.49 -7.34
N ALA A 95 5.70 9.17 -8.49
CA ALA A 95 6.81 9.89 -9.09
C ALA A 95 7.33 10.99 -8.16
N ILE A 96 6.43 11.82 -7.60
CA ILE A 96 6.79 12.88 -6.64
C ILE A 96 7.50 12.30 -5.43
N GLN A 97 7.00 11.21 -4.85
CA GLN A 97 7.63 10.61 -3.67
C GLN A 97 9.00 9.99 -3.98
N PHE A 98 9.15 9.39 -5.16
CA PHE A 98 10.43 8.83 -5.61
C PHE A 98 11.45 9.90 -6.01
N THR A 99 11.03 11.06 -6.54
CA THR A 99 11.93 12.18 -6.87
C THR A 99 12.34 12.94 -5.60
N LEU A 100 11.39 13.20 -4.70
CA LEU A 100 11.69 13.78 -3.38
C LEU A 100 12.62 12.88 -2.58
N GLY A 101 12.43 11.55 -2.61
CA GLY A 101 13.34 10.61 -1.97
C GLY A 101 14.77 10.67 -2.53
N SER A 102 14.92 10.89 -3.84
CA SER A 102 16.23 11.06 -4.47
C SER A 102 16.88 12.39 -4.08
N HIS A 103 16.12 13.48 -4.13
CA HIS A 103 16.61 14.81 -3.75
C HIS A 103 17.03 14.86 -2.27
N LEU A 104 16.22 14.26 -1.41
CA LEU A 104 16.45 14.22 0.02
C LEU A 104 17.65 13.31 0.35
N ALA A 105 17.78 12.15 -0.28
CA ALA A 105 18.95 11.29 -0.12
C ALA A 105 20.27 12.03 -0.40
N ARG A 106 20.31 12.84 -1.48
CA ARG A 106 21.48 13.65 -1.85
C ARG A 106 21.81 14.74 -0.83
N ARG A 107 20.80 15.32 -0.16
CA ARG A 107 21.02 16.33 0.88
C ARG A 107 21.50 15.75 2.20
N ILE A 108 20.98 14.58 2.59
CA ILE A 108 21.33 13.95 3.88
C ILE A 108 22.56 13.03 3.74
N GLY A 109 23.02 12.74 2.52
CA GLY A 109 24.18 11.87 2.28
C GLY A 109 23.89 10.38 2.49
N VAL A 110 22.62 9.96 2.39
CA VAL A 110 22.21 8.56 2.54
C VAL A 110 22.14 7.86 1.19
N GLU A 111 22.19 6.54 1.22
CA GLU A 111 22.00 5.71 0.04
C GLU A 111 20.65 6.01 -0.65
N GLU A 112 20.74 6.48 -1.89
CA GLU A 112 19.59 6.95 -2.67
C GLU A 112 18.47 5.90 -2.75
N VAL A 113 18.83 4.63 -3.01
CA VAL A 113 17.84 3.56 -3.17
C VAL A 113 17.09 3.29 -1.87
N ALA A 114 17.79 3.26 -0.73
CA ALA A 114 17.17 3.00 0.57
C ALA A 114 16.21 4.14 0.97
N CYS A 115 16.59 5.39 0.72
CA CYS A 115 15.76 6.56 1.01
C CYS A 115 14.53 6.63 0.10
N ARG A 116 14.68 6.30 -1.19
CA ARG A 116 13.55 6.24 -2.13
C ARG A 116 12.59 5.12 -1.78
N GLN A 117 13.13 3.97 -1.37
CA GLN A 117 12.33 2.85 -0.91
C GLN A 117 11.58 3.19 0.38
N SER A 118 12.20 3.84 1.35
CA SER A 118 11.52 4.21 2.60
C SER A 118 10.44 5.29 2.40
N MET A 119 10.65 6.25 1.48
CA MET A 119 9.62 7.23 1.15
C MET A 119 8.45 6.63 0.37
N GLY A 120 8.73 5.75 -0.61
CA GLY A 120 7.73 5.14 -1.47
C GLY A 120 7.00 3.94 -0.85
N GLN A 121 7.65 3.11 -0.02
CA GLN A 121 7.04 1.96 0.66
C GLN A 121 6.23 2.34 1.89
N LYS A 122 5.15 3.08 1.65
CA LYS A 122 4.09 3.31 2.63
C LYS A 122 3.18 2.08 2.75
N ASN A 123 2.47 1.96 3.86
CA ASN A 123 1.50 0.89 4.08
C ASN A 123 0.22 1.14 3.25
N THR A 124 0.32 0.90 1.96
CA THR A 124 -0.74 1.09 0.97
C THR A 124 -1.90 0.12 1.14
N ALA A 125 -1.66 -1.04 1.77
CA ALA A 125 -2.72 -2.00 2.12
C ALA A 125 -3.70 -1.41 3.14
N LEU A 126 -3.19 -0.70 4.16
CA LEU A 126 -4.04 0.00 5.12
C LEU A 126 -4.82 1.15 4.45
N THR A 127 -4.14 1.93 3.59
CA THR A 127 -4.79 3.01 2.84
C THR A 127 -5.89 2.48 1.93
N LEU A 128 -5.63 1.38 1.22
CA LEU A 128 -6.62 0.72 0.37
C LEU A 128 -7.82 0.24 1.20
N TRP A 129 -7.56 -0.38 2.34
CA TRP A 129 -8.60 -0.84 3.27
C TRP A 129 -9.47 0.30 3.78
N LEU A 130 -8.87 1.44 4.16
CA LEU A 130 -9.61 2.64 4.55
C LEU A 130 -10.47 3.17 3.40
N CYS A 131 -9.94 3.18 2.17
CA CYS A 131 -10.67 3.71 1.03
C CYS A 131 -11.85 2.84 0.61
N ILE A 132 -11.74 1.51 0.68
CA ILE A 132 -12.88 0.63 0.40
C ILE A 132 -13.94 0.64 1.52
N THR A 133 -13.55 0.97 2.75
CA THR A 133 -14.43 0.91 3.92
C THR A 133 -15.16 2.23 4.17
N PHE A 134 -14.48 3.36 3.97
CA PHE A 134 -14.98 4.69 4.37
C PHE A 134 -15.03 5.72 3.23
N MET A 135 -14.47 5.44 2.05
CA MET A 135 -14.42 6.40 0.93
C MET A 135 -15.19 5.88 -0.29
N HIS A 136 -15.39 6.78 -1.26
CA HIS A 136 -16.02 6.46 -2.52
C HIS A 136 -15.22 5.37 -3.28
N PRO A 137 -15.87 4.37 -3.91
CA PRO A 137 -15.21 3.25 -4.58
C PRO A 137 -14.23 3.66 -5.70
N LEU A 138 -14.33 4.89 -6.19
CA LEU A 138 -13.43 5.48 -7.20
C LEU A 138 -12.01 5.78 -6.67
N VAL A 139 -11.83 5.90 -5.35
CA VAL A 139 -10.51 6.18 -4.74
C VAL A 139 -9.65 4.92 -4.69
N ALA A 140 -10.28 3.75 -4.56
CA ALA A 140 -9.58 2.47 -4.48
C ALA A 140 -8.74 2.15 -5.73
N PRO A 141 -9.22 2.39 -6.97
CA PRO A 141 -8.39 2.27 -8.17
C PRO A 141 -7.18 3.20 -8.22
N GLY A 142 -7.25 4.41 -7.65
CA GLY A 142 -6.10 5.31 -7.62
C GLY A 142 -4.98 4.79 -6.71
N ILE A 143 -5.33 4.24 -5.56
CA ILE A 143 -4.38 3.61 -4.64
C ILE A 143 -3.84 2.31 -5.22
N ALA A 144 -4.70 1.52 -5.85
CA ALA A 144 -4.31 0.35 -6.62
C ALA A 144 -3.26 0.69 -7.69
N GLY A 145 -3.50 1.75 -8.47
CA GLY A 145 -2.54 2.24 -9.47
C GLY A 145 -1.24 2.71 -8.84
N TYR A 146 -1.29 3.42 -7.71
CA TYR A 146 -0.10 3.79 -6.95
C TYR A 146 0.73 2.56 -6.58
N ILE A 147 0.11 1.50 -6.05
CA ILE A 147 0.80 0.25 -5.68
C ILE A 147 1.47 -0.37 -6.91
N ALA A 148 0.77 -0.45 -8.04
CA ALA A 148 1.33 -1.00 -9.27
C ALA A 148 2.56 -0.20 -9.75
N TRP A 149 2.43 1.13 -9.82
CA TRP A 149 3.51 2.02 -10.25
C TRP A 149 4.71 1.99 -9.31
N GLN A 150 4.47 1.97 -8.01
CA GLN A 150 5.51 1.85 -7.00
C GLN A 150 6.36 0.59 -7.18
N ASN A 151 5.73 -0.55 -7.47
CA ASN A 151 6.45 -1.80 -7.73
C ASN A 151 7.23 -1.78 -9.04
N PHE A 152 6.67 -1.14 -10.06
CA PHE A 152 7.36 -0.91 -11.32
C PHE A 152 8.62 -0.06 -11.14
N PHE A 153 8.50 1.10 -10.49
CA PHE A 153 9.64 1.99 -10.22
C PHE A 153 10.71 1.31 -9.36
N LEU A 154 10.32 0.60 -8.31
CA LEU A 154 11.26 -0.12 -7.45
C LEU A 154 12.06 -1.15 -8.26
N THR A 155 11.38 -1.96 -9.07
CA THR A 155 12.03 -2.95 -9.95
C THR A 155 12.97 -2.28 -10.96
N TYR A 156 12.53 -1.20 -11.59
CA TYR A 156 13.34 -0.43 -12.54
C TYR A 156 14.63 0.09 -11.90
N TYR A 157 14.55 0.71 -10.71
CA TYR A 157 15.74 1.24 -10.03
C TYR A 157 16.69 0.15 -9.54
N MET A 158 16.15 -0.97 -9.04
CA MET A 158 17.00 -2.10 -8.65
C MET A 158 17.75 -2.70 -9.85
N ASN A 159 17.08 -2.85 -10.99
CA ASN A 159 17.70 -3.38 -12.23
C ASN A 159 18.72 -2.40 -12.83
N ARG A 160 18.48 -1.08 -12.76
CA ARG A 160 19.47 -0.09 -13.18
C ARG A 160 20.71 -0.13 -12.30
N ARG A 161 20.54 -0.34 -10.99
CA ARG A 161 21.66 -0.44 -10.05
C ARG A 161 22.47 -1.72 -10.21
N SER A 162 21.84 -2.86 -10.45
CA SER A 162 22.58 -4.11 -10.70
C SER A 162 23.47 -4.00 -11.93
N ARG A 163 22.99 -3.34 -13.00
CA ARG A 163 23.77 -3.05 -14.22
C ARG A 163 24.91 -2.05 -14.05
N LEU A 164 24.90 -1.22 -13.00
CA LEU A 164 25.98 -0.29 -12.70
C LEU A 164 27.08 -0.92 -11.82
N LYS A 165 26.82 -2.10 -11.25
CA LYS A 165 27.75 -2.83 -10.37
C LYS A 165 28.42 -4.04 -11.04
N GLY A 166 27.93 -4.45 -12.22
CA GLY A 166 28.54 -5.50 -13.05
C GLY A 166 29.19 -4.88 -14.27
#